data_AF-A0A924JAC3-F1
#
_entry.id   AF-A0A924JAC3-F1
#
_cell.length_a   1.000
_cell.length_b   1.000
_cell.length_c   1.000
_cell.angle_alpha   90.00
_cell.angle_beta   90.00
_cell.angle_gamma   90.00
#
_symmetry.space_group_name_H-M   'P 1'
#
loop_
_entity.id
_entity.type
_entity.pdbx_description
1 polymer ?
#
loop_
_entity_poly.entity_id
_entity_poly.type
_entity_poly.pdbx_seq_one_letter_code
_entity_poly.pdbx_strand_id
1 'polypeptide(L)'
;MKPSKTTPVKETEEEKPIVVVPPKKKNMLPVRFTTTDLTVDLIYMENTALITEIKFSGGIRYLMTYADKVLKKLQKYKDNVHVQSVDYLITDGRITRVTRLEVREKVTTPAEKYYLEYNASFQINNIKTYAANNSLLSDNTLEYKVDGNLLSSAIATGSLISSYTYSYDIRNGIFQSVLFCQLLKMEINEVFFTPGTNNILNLFNSRSQKENVDYEYTYTTDDFPTEIKIRQKGLLQTYKVTYTELK
;
A
#
# COMPACT_ATOMS: atom_id res chain seq x y z
N MET A 1 39.48 -59.10 54.79
CA MET A 1 38.70 -58.67 53.60
C MET A 1 38.75 -57.16 53.52
N LYS A 2 39.34 -56.59 52.44
CA LYS A 2 39.39 -55.14 52.21
C LYS A 2 38.13 -54.70 51.45
N PRO A 3 37.47 -53.59 51.83
CA PRO A 3 36.34 -53.09 51.06
C PRO A 3 36.82 -52.42 49.76
N SER A 4 36.15 -52.76 48.66
CA SER A 4 36.35 -52.18 47.33
C SER A 4 35.85 -50.73 47.32
N LYS A 5 36.70 -49.80 46.88
CA LYS A 5 36.33 -48.39 46.64
C LYS A 5 35.54 -48.31 45.33
N THR A 6 34.27 -47.95 45.42
CA THR A 6 33.42 -47.60 44.28
C THR A 6 33.79 -46.20 43.78
N THR A 7 34.18 -46.11 42.52
CA THR A 7 34.46 -44.85 41.80
C THR A 7 33.16 -44.08 41.57
N PRO A 8 33.12 -42.73 41.71
CA PRO A 8 31.91 -41.97 41.43
C PRO A 8 31.64 -41.93 39.92
N VAL A 9 30.37 -42.12 39.55
CA VAL A 9 29.89 -41.96 38.17
C VAL A 9 30.00 -40.48 37.80
N LYS A 10 30.69 -40.20 36.68
CA LYS A 10 30.84 -38.86 36.14
C LYS A 10 29.49 -38.44 35.53
N GLU A 11 28.85 -37.42 36.11
CA GLU A 11 27.61 -36.85 35.57
C GLU A 11 27.86 -36.35 34.14
N THR A 12 27.08 -36.88 33.20
CA THR A 12 27.02 -36.41 31.83
C THR A 12 26.26 -35.08 31.84
N GLU A 13 26.95 -33.99 31.53
CA GLU A 13 26.34 -32.67 31.35
C GLU A 13 25.34 -32.74 30.18
N GLU A 14 24.05 -32.71 30.46
CA GLU A 14 23.01 -32.59 29.44
C GLU A 14 23.17 -31.23 28.73
N GLU A 15 23.53 -31.26 27.44
CA GLU A 15 23.53 -30.07 26.60
C GLU A 15 22.11 -29.47 26.59
N LYS A 16 21.96 -28.31 27.23
CA LYS A 16 20.70 -27.55 27.19
C LYS A 16 20.34 -27.26 25.74
N PRO A 17 19.08 -27.45 25.33
CA PRO A 17 18.65 -27.18 23.96
C PRO A 17 18.93 -25.72 23.63
N ILE A 18 19.63 -25.49 22.51
CA ILE A 18 19.88 -24.16 21.96
C ILE A 18 18.50 -23.56 21.63
N VAL A 19 18.07 -22.59 22.43
CA VAL A 19 16.88 -21.80 22.15
C VAL A 19 17.19 -20.95 20.92
N VAL A 20 16.78 -21.42 19.74
CA VAL A 20 16.83 -20.64 18.51
C VAL A 20 15.80 -19.52 18.66
N VAL A 21 16.24 -18.35 19.12
CA VAL A 21 15.41 -17.15 19.12
C VAL A 21 15.18 -16.79 17.65
N PRO A 22 13.93 -16.79 17.16
CA PRO A 22 13.65 -16.41 15.79
C PRO A 22 14.18 -15.00 15.54
N PRO A 23 14.83 -14.73 14.39
CA PRO A 23 15.29 -13.39 14.08
C PRO A 23 14.12 -12.41 14.16
N LYS A 24 14.34 -11.29 14.85
CA LYS A 24 13.32 -10.23 15.00
C LYS A 24 12.98 -9.69 13.60
N LYS A 25 11.75 -9.91 13.15
CA LYS A 25 11.27 -9.39 11.87
C LYS A 25 11.33 -7.86 11.88
N LYS A 26 11.96 -7.29 10.86
CA LYS A 26 12.09 -5.84 10.66
C LYS A 26 10.82 -5.26 10.04
N ASN A 27 10.46 -4.04 10.43
CA ASN A 27 9.45 -3.26 9.73
C ASN A 27 10.17 -2.42 8.67
N MET A 28 9.80 -2.56 7.40
CA MET A 28 10.49 -1.89 6.29
C MET A 28 9.53 -0.94 5.57
N LEU A 29 10.06 0.16 5.07
CA LEU A 29 9.35 1.13 4.24
C LEU A 29 10.00 1.20 2.86
N PRO A 30 9.25 1.08 1.76
CA PRO A 30 9.79 1.19 0.41
C PRO A 30 10.18 2.66 0.14
N VAL A 31 11.45 2.92 -0.16
CA VAL A 31 11.93 4.30 -0.38
C VAL A 31 12.13 4.64 -1.85
N ARG A 32 12.31 3.62 -2.71
CA ARG A 32 12.52 3.86 -4.14
C ARG A 32 12.13 2.65 -4.98
N PHE A 33 11.49 2.95 -6.11
CA PHE A 33 11.20 2.02 -7.20
C PHE A 33 11.96 2.46 -8.45
N THR A 34 12.62 1.52 -9.14
CA THR A 34 13.34 1.82 -10.39
C THR A 34 13.05 0.81 -11.48
N THR A 35 12.77 1.32 -12.67
CA THR A 35 12.79 0.59 -13.95
C THR A 35 13.93 1.15 -14.81
N THR A 36 14.02 0.75 -16.08
CA THR A 36 14.96 1.36 -17.05
C THR A 36 14.70 2.86 -17.26
N ASP A 37 13.43 3.26 -17.33
CA ASP A 37 13.03 4.60 -17.77
C ASP A 37 12.35 5.42 -16.67
N LEU A 38 12.17 4.85 -15.48
CA LEU A 38 11.44 5.48 -14.38
C LEU A 38 12.12 5.21 -13.05
N THR A 39 12.39 6.29 -12.31
CA THR A 39 12.62 6.25 -10.86
C THR A 39 11.47 6.91 -10.13
N VAL A 40 11.00 6.28 -9.05
CA VAL A 40 10.01 6.82 -8.11
C VAL A 40 10.61 6.81 -6.72
N ASP A 41 10.76 7.99 -6.12
CA ASP A 41 11.25 8.17 -4.75
C ASP A 41 10.08 8.42 -3.80
N LEU A 42 10.09 7.75 -2.65
CA LEU A 42 9.13 7.92 -1.56
C LEU A 42 9.88 8.49 -0.35
N ILE A 43 9.50 9.70 0.03
CA ILE A 43 10.13 10.44 1.13
C ILE A 43 9.16 10.44 2.29
N TYR A 44 9.65 10.03 3.46
CA TYR A 44 8.86 9.87 4.68
C TYR A 44 9.16 10.98 5.68
N MET A 45 8.18 11.32 6.50
CA MET A 45 8.39 12.08 7.72
C MET A 45 9.26 11.25 8.68
N GLU A 46 10.27 11.87 9.25
CA GLU A 46 11.30 11.22 10.07
C GLU A 46 10.70 10.33 11.16
N ASN A 47 11.20 9.09 11.28
CA ASN A 47 10.75 8.07 12.25
C ASN A 47 9.23 7.80 12.21
N THR A 48 8.60 7.94 11.04
CA THR A 48 7.20 7.59 10.84
C THR A 48 7.01 6.82 9.53
N ALA A 49 5.84 6.23 9.35
CA ALA A 49 5.41 5.65 8.09
C ALA A 49 4.51 6.57 7.25
N LEU A 50 4.58 7.88 7.49
CA LEU A 50 3.84 8.91 6.75
C LEU A 50 4.69 9.39 5.58
N ILE A 51 4.25 9.18 4.35
CA ILE A 51 4.92 9.70 3.16
C ILE A 51 4.66 11.21 3.07
N THR A 52 5.68 12.04 3.01
CA THR A 52 5.54 13.50 2.80
C THR A 52 5.64 13.89 1.34
N GLU A 53 6.37 13.12 0.53
CA GLU A 53 6.58 13.45 -0.88
C GLU A 53 6.82 12.18 -1.71
N ILE A 54 6.29 12.16 -2.94
CA ILE A 54 6.60 11.14 -3.95
C ILE A 54 7.09 11.82 -5.20
N LYS A 55 8.29 11.48 -5.69
CA LYS A 55 8.91 12.08 -6.88
C LYS A 55 9.06 11.06 -7.98
N PHE A 56 8.60 11.39 -9.17
CA PHE A 56 8.81 10.62 -10.37
C PHE A 56 9.88 11.31 -11.22
N SER A 57 10.82 10.54 -11.76
CA SER A 57 11.85 11.07 -12.69
C SER A 57 11.26 11.75 -13.93
N GLY A 58 10.01 11.46 -14.30
CA GLY A 58 9.27 12.13 -15.38
C GLY A 58 8.64 13.49 -15.01
N GLY A 59 9.11 14.15 -13.96
CA GLY A 59 8.67 15.51 -13.58
C GLY A 59 7.37 15.59 -12.76
N ILE A 60 6.71 14.46 -12.51
CA ILE A 60 5.55 14.39 -11.62
C ILE A 60 6.00 14.32 -10.16
N ARG A 61 5.32 15.07 -9.28
CA ARG A 61 5.61 15.09 -7.86
C ARG A 61 4.33 15.23 -7.05
N TYR A 62 4.20 14.45 -5.99
CA TYR A 62 3.12 14.54 -5.02
C TYR A 62 3.67 15.04 -3.69
N LEU A 63 2.98 16.02 -3.07
CA LEU A 63 3.32 16.55 -1.75
C LEU A 63 2.14 16.34 -0.81
N MET A 64 2.40 15.75 0.35
CA MET A 64 1.40 15.46 1.37
C MET A 64 1.59 16.35 2.60
N THR A 65 0.51 16.97 3.07
CA THR A 65 0.48 17.79 4.27
C THR A 65 -0.33 17.10 5.36
N TYR A 66 0.21 17.11 6.58
CA TYR A 66 -0.37 16.48 7.75
C TYR A 66 -0.62 17.52 8.85
N ALA A 67 -1.66 17.30 9.64
CA ALA A 67 -1.83 17.94 10.95
C ALA A 67 -2.21 16.86 11.96
N ASP A 68 -1.54 16.84 13.10
CA ASP A 68 -1.68 15.80 14.13
C ASP A 68 -1.55 14.37 13.58
N LYS A 69 -0.59 14.18 12.65
CA LYS A 69 -0.34 12.91 11.93
C LYS A 69 -1.51 12.42 11.05
N VAL A 70 -2.52 13.25 10.81
CA VAL A 70 -3.63 12.95 9.89
C VAL A 70 -3.44 13.66 8.57
N LEU A 71 -3.61 12.95 7.46
CA LEU A 71 -3.49 13.51 6.10
C LEU A 71 -4.57 14.58 5.89
N LYS A 72 -4.15 15.81 5.57
CA LYS A 72 -5.04 16.96 5.34
C LYS A 72 -5.11 17.34 3.87
N LYS A 73 -3.98 17.23 3.17
CA LYS A 73 -3.89 17.65 1.77
C LYS A 73 -2.88 16.81 0.99
N LEU A 74 -3.19 16.57 -0.28
CA LEU A 74 -2.26 16.05 -1.28
C LEU A 74 -2.24 17.01 -2.47
N GLN A 75 -1.05 17.35 -2.95
CA GLN A 75 -0.87 18.27 -4.07
C GLN A 75 -0.03 17.60 -5.15
N LYS A 76 -0.49 17.65 -6.40
CA LYS A 76 0.24 17.13 -7.55
C LYS A 76 0.88 18.28 -8.32
N TYR A 77 2.14 18.11 -8.64
CA TYR A 77 2.92 18.98 -9.48
C TYR A 77 3.37 18.24 -10.74
N LYS A 78 3.47 18.96 -11.86
CA LYS A 78 4.13 18.52 -13.08
C LYS A 78 5.12 19.60 -13.49
N ASP A 79 6.39 19.24 -13.62
CA ASP A 79 7.47 20.17 -14.01
C ASP A 79 7.48 21.43 -13.12
N ASN A 80 7.31 21.22 -11.80
CA ASN A 80 7.17 22.24 -10.75
C ASN A 80 5.91 23.13 -10.82
N VAL A 81 4.98 22.87 -11.74
CA VAL A 81 3.68 23.56 -11.82
C VAL A 81 2.64 22.77 -11.01
N HIS A 82 1.92 23.45 -10.10
CA HIS A 82 0.83 22.86 -9.33
C HIS A 82 -0.39 22.64 -10.24
N VAL A 83 -0.81 21.38 -10.42
CA VAL A 83 -1.88 21.01 -11.37
C VAL A 83 -3.11 20.42 -10.71
N GLN A 84 -3.00 19.92 -9.49
CA GLN A 84 -4.12 19.31 -8.77
C GLN A 84 -3.91 19.43 -7.26
N SER A 85 -5.01 19.64 -6.54
CA SER A 85 -5.08 19.53 -5.08
C SER A 85 -6.16 18.54 -4.68
N VAL A 86 -5.94 17.85 -3.58
CA VAL A 86 -6.88 16.93 -2.95
C VAL A 86 -6.97 17.30 -1.48
N ASP A 87 -8.15 17.73 -1.04
CA ASP A 87 -8.41 18.12 0.34
C ASP A 87 -9.19 17.03 1.06
N TYR A 88 -8.72 16.65 2.26
CA TYR A 88 -9.30 15.60 3.08
C TYR A 88 -10.06 16.22 4.26
N LEU A 89 -11.38 16.00 4.30
CA LEU A 89 -12.23 16.39 5.42
C LEU A 89 -12.22 15.30 6.48
N ILE A 90 -12.01 15.69 7.73
CA ILE A 90 -12.05 14.79 8.88
C ILE A 90 -13.30 15.02 9.71
N THR A 91 -14.00 13.93 10.05
CA THR A 91 -15.11 13.88 10.99
C THR A 91 -14.83 12.74 11.97
N ASP A 92 -14.95 13.01 13.27
CA ASP A 92 -14.73 12.01 14.33
C ASP A 92 -13.40 11.25 14.21
N GLY A 93 -12.33 11.96 13.85
CA GLY A 93 -10.98 11.40 13.71
C GLY A 93 -10.76 10.58 12.42
N ARG A 94 -11.72 10.54 11.50
CA ARG A 94 -11.63 9.78 10.24
C ARG A 94 -11.82 10.68 9.03
N ILE A 95 -11.17 10.33 7.92
CA ILE A 95 -11.37 11.02 6.65
C ILE A 95 -12.70 10.53 6.06
N THR A 96 -13.73 11.37 6.04
CA THR A 96 -15.08 10.97 5.59
C THR A 96 -15.43 11.50 4.20
N ARG A 97 -14.75 12.57 3.78
CA ARG A 97 -14.94 13.17 2.46
C ARG A 97 -13.61 13.65 1.90
N VAL A 98 -13.43 13.47 0.61
CA VAL A 98 -12.27 13.97 -0.13
C VAL A 98 -12.75 14.79 -1.31
N THR A 99 -12.10 15.92 -1.57
CA THR A 99 -12.42 16.84 -2.67
C THR A 99 -11.22 16.98 -3.59
N ARG A 100 -11.41 16.68 -4.87
CA ARG A 100 -10.41 16.87 -5.92
C ARG A 100 -10.63 18.20 -6.60
N LEU A 101 -9.55 18.94 -6.75
CA LEU A 101 -9.51 20.27 -7.33
C LEU A 101 -8.52 20.28 -8.49
N GLU A 102 -8.94 20.76 -9.65
CA GLU A 102 -8.03 21.12 -10.74
C GLU A 102 -7.43 22.50 -10.46
N VAL A 103 -6.13 22.65 -10.72
CA VAL A 103 -5.42 23.92 -10.56
C VAL A 103 -4.90 24.35 -11.91
N ARG A 104 -5.30 25.56 -12.34
CA ARG A 104 -4.84 26.22 -13.56
C ARG A 104 -4.38 27.61 -13.18
N GLU A 105 -3.06 27.77 -13.09
CA GLU A 105 -2.42 29.01 -12.63
C GLU A 105 -2.93 29.44 -11.23
N LYS A 106 -3.70 30.53 -11.18
CA LYS A 106 -4.29 31.08 -9.93
C LYS A 106 -5.71 30.62 -9.67
N VAL A 107 -6.31 29.87 -10.60
CA VAL A 107 -7.69 29.40 -10.50
C VAL A 107 -7.71 27.96 -10.03
N THR A 108 -8.54 27.68 -9.02
CA THR A 108 -8.77 26.34 -8.49
C THR A 108 -10.24 26.00 -8.67
N THR A 109 -10.54 24.92 -9.37
CA THR A 109 -11.91 24.49 -9.69
C THR A 109 -12.21 23.10 -9.13
N PRO A 110 -13.33 22.90 -8.43
CA PRO A 110 -13.77 21.57 -8.04
C PRO A 110 -13.99 20.67 -9.26
N ALA A 111 -13.39 19.47 -9.24
CA ALA A 111 -13.56 18.46 -10.28
C ALA A 111 -14.50 17.35 -9.80
N GLU A 112 -14.14 16.72 -8.68
CA GLU A 112 -14.86 15.58 -8.11
C GLU A 112 -14.80 15.65 -6.58
N LYS A 113 -15.69 14.89 -5.95
CA LYS A 113 -15.57 14.57 -4.52
C LYS A 113 -15.99 13.13 -4.31
N TYR A 114 -15.47 12.51 -3.26
CA TYR A 114 -15.95 11.21 -2.84
C TYR A 114 -16.12 11.11 -1.33
N TYR A 115 -17.06 10.27 -0.93
CA TYR A 115 -17.36 9.96 0.46
C TYR A 115 -16.87 8.56 0.78
N LEU A 116 -16.36 8.39 1.99
CA LEU A 116 -15.74 7.17 2.47
C LEU A 116 -16.55 6.60 3.63
N GLU A 117 -16.91 5.33 3.51
CA GLU A 117 -17.48 4.55 4.60
C GLU A 117 -16.45 3.49 5.02
N TYR A 118 -16.53 3.09 6.29
CA TYR A 118 -15.55 2.21 6.91
C TYR A 118 -16.24 1.02 7.57
N ASN A 119 -15.58 -0.14 7.51
CA ASN A 119 -15.99 -1.31 8.29
C ASN A 119 -15.56 -1.19 9.77
N ALA A 120 -15.92 -2.18 10.59
CA ALA A 120 -15.58 -2.23 12.02
C ALA A 120 -14.06 -2.29 12.28
N SER A 121 -13.28 -2.77 11.32
CA SER A 121 -11.81 -2.82 11.36
C SER A 121 -11.16 -1.53 10.82
N PHE A 122 -11.93 -0.47 10.62
CA PHE A 122 -11.48 0.83 10.11
C PHE A 122 -10.85 0.78 8.70
N GLN A 123 -11.24 -0.19 7.88
CA GLN A 123 -10.87 -0.25 6.46
C GLN A 123 -11.95 0.42 5.62
N ILE A 124 -11.56 1.12 4.55
CA ILE A 124 -12.52 1.74 3.62
C ILE A 124 -13.27 0.62 2.91
N ASN A 125 -14.59 0.50 3.12
CA ASN A 125 -15.40 -0.56 2.52
C ASN A 125 -16.40 -0.04 1.47
N ASN A 126 -16.60 1.28 1.40
CA ASN A 126 -17.40 1.91 0.36
C ASN A 126 -16.85 3.28 -0.03
N ILE A 127 -16.87 3.58 -1.33
CA ILE A 127 -16.43 4.84 -1.92
C ILE A 127 -17.49 5.30 -2.91
N LYS A 128 -18.18 6.41 -2.59
CA LYS A 128 -19.15 7.04 -3.50
C LYS A 128 -18.54 8.28 -4.11
N THR A 129 -18.34 8.28 -5.42
CA THR A 129 -17.74 9.38 -6.17
C THR A 129 -18.82 10.21 -6.85
N TYR A 130 -18.73 11.52 -6.71
CA TYR A 130 -19.66 12.49 -7.26
C TYR A 130 -18.91 13.51 -8.12
N ALA A 131 -19.56 13.93 -9.21
CA ALA A 131 -19.12 15.05 -10.02
C ALA A 131 -19.29 16.38 -9.26
N ALA A 132 -18.68 17.45 -9.78
CA ALA A 132 -18.81 18.80 -9.21
C ALA A 132 -20.26 19.29 -9.07
N ASN A 133 -21.18 18.86 -9.94
CA ASN A 133 -22.62 19.18 -9.88
C ASN A 133 -23.42 18.29 -8.90
N ASN A 134 -22.74 17.45 -8.10
CA ASN A 134 -23.31 16.48 -7.16
C ASN A 134 -24.03 15.27 -7.76
N SER A 135 -23.90 14.98 -9.06
CA SER A 135 -24.38 13.70 -9.61
C SER A 135 -23.44 12.55 -9.20
N LEU A 136 -24.01 11.42 -8.81
CA LEU A 136 -23.25 10.20 -8.51
C LEU A 136 -22.61 9.67 -9.81
N LEU A 137 -21.29 9.52 -9.82
CA LEU A 137 -20.52 8.96 -10.93
C LEU A 137 -20.29 7.47 -10.73
N SER A 138 -19.90 7.06 -9.53
CA SER A 138 -19.63 5.66 -9.21
C SER A 138 -19.86 5.33 -7.75
N ASP A 139 -20.18 4.07 -7.48
CA ASP A 139 -20.25 3.48 -6.15
C ASP A 139 -19.33 2.24 -6.15
N ASN A 140 -18.29 2.26 -5.30
CA ASN A 140 -17.31 1.19 -5.20
C ASN A 140 -17.38 0.52 -3.84
N THR A 141 -17.69 -0.77 -3.81
CA THR A 141 -17.73 -1.59 -2.59
C THR A 141 -16.48 -2.46 -2.52
N LEU A 142 -15.87 -2.53 -1.33
CA LEU A 142 -14.65 -3.29 -1.06
C LEU A 142 -14.91 -4.30 0.05
N GLU A 143 -14.56 -5.56 -0.21
CA GLU A 143 -14.67 -6.64 0.77
C GLU A 143 -13.29 -7.15 1.13
N TYR A 144 -13.07 -7.42 2.42
CA TYR A 144 -11.77 -7.81 2.95
C TYR A 144 -11.81 -9.20 3.56
N LYS A 145 -10.68 -9.88 3.49
CA LYS A 145 -10.39 -11.08 4.27
C LYS A 145 -10.09 -10.70 5.72
N VAL A 146 -10.11 -11.71 6.59
CA VAL A 146 -9.79 -11.56 8.03
C VAL A 146 -8.36 -11.09 8.26
N ASP A 147 -7.42 -11.45 7.37
CA ASP A 147 -6.02 -11.01 7.41
C ASP A 147 -5.80 -9.54 6.97
N GLY A 148 -6.88 -8.85 6.56
CA GLY A 148 -6.87 -7.46 6.14
C GLY A 148 -6.59 -7.24 4.64
N ASN A 149 -6.31 -8.29 3.87
CA ASN A 149 -6.17 -8.19 2.41
C ASN A 149 -7.53 -8.00 1.73
N LEU A 150 -7.57 -7.23 0.64
CA LEU A 150 -8.79 -7.05 -0.15
C LEU A 150 -9.17 -8.38 -0.80
N LEU A 151 -10.38 -8.87 -0.59
CA LEU A 151 -10.89 -10.09 -1.21
C LEU A 151 -11.48 -9.81 -2.59
N SER A 152 -12.36 -8.82 -2.65
CA SER A 152 -13.12 -8.47 -3.84
C SER A 152 -13.42 -6.97 -3.86
N SER A 153 -13.74 -6.45 -5.04
CA SER A 153 -14.34 -5.14 -5.18
C SER A 153 -15.37 -5.12 -6.29
N ALA A 154 -16.33 -4.21 -6.21
CA ALA A 154 -17.33 -4.00 -7.24
C ALA A 154 -17.54 -2.51 -7.46
N ILE A 155 -17.44 -2.07 -8.71
CA ILE A 155 -17.63 -0.68 -9.12
C ILE A 155 -18.89 -0.60 -9.97
N ALA A 156 -19.90 0.09 -9.46
CA ALA A 156 -21.11 0.44 -10.20
C ALA A 156 -20.95 1.83 -10.83
N THR A 157 -21.22 1.95 -12.12
CA THR A 157 -21.26 3.22 -12.88
C THR A 157 -22.54 3.25 -13.70
N GLY A 158 -23.58 3.93 -13.19
CA GLY A 158 -24.94 3.80 -13.71
C GLY A 158 -25.44 2.37 -13.58
N SER A 159 -25.80 1.73 -14.70
CA SER A 159 -26.25 0.33 -14.73
C SER A 159 -25.12 -0.69 -14.94
N LEU A 160 -23.90 -0.23 -15.21
CA LEU A 160 -22.74 -1.10 -15.45
C LEU A 160 -22.07 -1.46 -14.14
N ILE A 161 -21.77 -2.74 -13.95
CA ILE A 161 -21.05 -3.25 -12.77
C ILE A 161 -19.82 -4.01 -13.26
N SER A 162 -18.65 -3.55 -12.79
CA SER A 162 -17.36 -4.25 -12.92
C SER A 162 -16.98 -4.85 -11.58
N SER A 163 -16.61 -6.13 -11.57
CA SER A 163 -16.28 -6.86 -10.35
C SER A 163 -14.88 -7.45 -10.47
N TYR A 164 -14.13 -7.33 -9.39
CA TYR A 164 -12.74 -7.75 -9.32
C TYR A 164 -12.54 -8.69 -8.14
N THR A 165 -11.74 -9.73 -8.33
CA THR A 165 -11.25 -10.59 -7.26
C THR A 165 -9.74 -10.49 -7.17
N TYR A 166 -9.22 -10.64 -5.95
CA TYR A 166 -7.81 -10.43 -5.67
C TYR A 166 -7.21 -11.65 -4.96
N SER A 167 -6.00 -12.03 -5.36
CA SER A 167 -5.21 -13.07 -4.68
C SER A 167 -3.90 -12.48 -4.16
N TYR A 168 -3.36 -13.10 -3.12
CA TYR A 168 -2.18 -12.61 -2.41
C TYR A 168 -1.26 -13.78 -2.06
N ASP A 169 0.02 -13.46 -1.91
CA ASP A 169 0.98 -14.36 -1.28
C ASP A 169 0.79 -14.37 0.26
N ILE A 170 1.74 -15.01 0.96
CA ILE A 170 1.80 -15.03 2.42
C ILE A 170 2.91 -14.11 2.99
N ARG A 171 3.58 -13.34 2.13
CA ARG A 171 4.79 -12.58 2.47
C ARG A 171 4.47 -11.11 2.73
N ASN A 172 5.42 -10.37 3.25
CA ASN A 172 5.22 -8.98 3.65
C ASN A 172 4.82 -8.10 2.46
N GLY A 173 3.66 -7.45 2.55
CA GLY A 173 3.20 -6.49 1.56
C GLY A 173 4.15 -5.30 1.45
N ILE A 174 4.49 -4.86 0.23
CA ILE A 174 5.42 -3.73 -0.01
C ILE A 174 5.03 -2.48 0.79
N PHE A 175 3.74 -2.19 0.88
CA PHE A 175 3.20 -1.01 1.54
C PHE A 175 2.49 -1.31 2.87
N GLN A 176 2.68 -2.50 3.45
CA GLN A 176 1.92 -2.93 4.64
C GLN A 176 2.08 -1.99 5.84
N SER A 177 3.25 -1.36 5.97
CA SER A 177 3.55 -0.44 7.07
C SER A 177 3.22 1.01 6.74
N VAL A 178 2.90 1.34 5.48
CA VAL A 178 2.70 2.72 5.03
C VAL A 178 1.29 3.21 5.40
N LEU A 179 1.24 4.29 6.18
CA LEU A 179 -0.02 4.89 6.61
C LEU A 179 -0.75 5.57 5.44
N PHE A 180 -2.08 5.52 5.48
CA PHE A 180 -2.97 6.08 4.45
C PHE A 180 -2.77 5.51 3.04
N CYS A 181 -2.09 4.35 2.88
CA CYS A 181 -1.79 3.79 1.55
C CYS A 181 -3.05 3.55 0.69
N GLN A 182 -4.18 3.14 1.28
CA GLN A 182 -5.44 2.99 0.53
C GLN A 182 -5.91 4.32 -0.09
N LEU A 183 -5.84 5.43 0.67
CA LEU A 183 -6.20 6.75 0.17
C LEU A 183 -5.21 7.24 -0.89
N LEU A 184 -3.91 7.02 -0.66
CA LEU A 184 -2.89 7.43 -1.61
C LEU A 184 -3.04 6.67 -2.94
N LYS A 185 -3.38 5.38 -2.92
CA LYS A 185 -3.67 4.61 -4.14
C LYS A 185 -4.82 5.22 -4.96
N MET A 186 -5.83 5.77 -4.30
CA MET A 186 -6.95 6.39 -5.02
C MET A 186 -6.54 7.66 -5.79
N GLU A 187 -5.51 8.36 -5.32
CA GLU A 187 -4.99 9.59 -5.95
C GLU A 187 -3.77 9.35 -6.86
N ILE A 188 -3.06 8.25 -6.64
CA ILE A 188 -1.83 7.87 -7.33
C ILE A 188 -2.09 6.59 -8.12
N ASN A 189 -2.39 6.77 -9.40
CA ASN A 189 -2.74 5.69 -10.31
C ASN A 189 -1.50 4.94 -10.84
N GLU A 190 -0.69 4.40 -9.92
CA GLU A 190 0.47 3.58 -10.25
C GLU A 190 0.20 2.12 -9.92
N VAL A 191 0.46 1.22 -10.86
CA VAL A 191 0.08 -0.20 -10.74
C VAL A 191 0.83 -0.91 -9.61
N PHE A 192 2.09 -0.55 -9.36
CA PHE A 192 2.89 -1.11 -8.26
C PHE A 192 2.44 -0.64 -6.87
N PHE A 193 1.66 0.44 -6.79
CA PHE A 193 1.24 1.03 -5.52
C PHE A 193 0.01 0.27 -5.01
N THR A 194 0.21 -0.83 -4.28
CA THR A 194 -0.88 -1.73 -3.87
C THR A 194 -0.99 -1.81 -2.35
N PRO A 195 -2.10 -1.35 -1.75
CA PRO A 195 -2.31 -1.50 -0.32
C PRO A 195 -2.64 -2.96 -0.01
N GLY A 196 -2.08 -3.48 1.08
CA GLY A 196 -2.34 -4.84 1.53
C GLY A 196 -1.36 -5.26 2.63
N THR A 197 -1.80 -6.21 3.45
CA THR A 197 -0.91 -6.88 4.42
C THR A 197 0.11 -7.76 3.69
N ASN A 198 -0.32 -8.39 2.59
CA ASN A 198 0.49 -9.25 1.74
C ASN A 198 0.65 -8.68 0.32
N ASN A 199 1.50 -9.30 -0.50
CA ASN A 199 1.66 -8.86 -1.88
C ASN A 199 0.58 -9.46 -2.76
N ILE A 200 -0.08 -8.62 -3.55
CA ILE A 200 -1.07 -9.05 -4.52
C ILE A 200 -0.39 -9.91 -5.60
N LEU A 201 -0.93 -11.07 -5.90
CA LEU A 201 -0.47 -11.93 -6.99
C LEU A 201 -1.28 -11.69 -8.27
N ASN A 202 -2.57 -11.39 -8.13
CA ASN A 202 -3.43 -11.15 -9.27
C ASN A 202 -4.62 -10.23 -8.92
N LEU A 203 -5.00 -9.39 -9.88
CA LEU A 203 -6.30 -8.73 -9.99
C LEU A 203 -7.04 -9.33 -11.19
N PHE A 204 -8.22 -9.90 -10.97
CA PHE A 204 -8.99 -10.60 -11.99
C PHE A 204 -10.38 -10.01 -12.19
N ASN A 205 -10.76 -9.72 -13.43
CA ASN A 205 -12.13 -9.43 -13.86
C ASN A 205 -12.59 -10.51 -14.86
N SER A 206 -13.56 -11.32 -14.46
CA SER A 206 -14.10 -12.41 -15.29
C SER A 206 -14.75 -11.94 -16.59
N ARG A 207 -15.19 -10.68 -16.65
CA ARG A 207 -15.85 -10.08 -17.81
C ARG A 207 -14.89 -9.36 -18.76
N SER A 208 -13.66 -9.07 -18.32
CA SER A 208 -12.70 -8.25 -19.08
C SER A 208 -11.26 -8.66 -18.82
N GLN A 209 -10.75 -9.60 -19.62
CA GLN A 209 -9.35 -10.06 -19.51
C GLN A 209 -8.31 -8.94 -19.68
N LYS A 210 -8.66 -7.85 -20.39
CA LYS A 210 -7.78 -6.69 -20.59
C LYS A 210 -7.54 -5.88 -19.31
N GLU A 211 -8.37 -6.08 -18.30
CA GLU A 211 -8.23 -5.44 -16.99
C GLU A 211 -7.41 -6.29 -16.01
N ASN A 212 -7.17 -7.56 -16.34
CA ASN A 212 -6.41 -8.44 -15.47
C ASN A 212 -4.97 -7.96 -15.34
N VAL A 213 -4.43 -8.12 -14.13
CA VAL A 213 -3.05 -7.79 -13.81
C VAL A 213 -2.46 -8.95 -13.01
N ASP A 214 -1.32 -9.46 -13.48
CA ASP A 214 -0.54 -10.49 -12.78
C ASP A 214 0.73 -9.88 -12.22
N TYR A 215 1.15 -10.38 -11.05
CA TYR A 215 2.31 -9.91 -10.32
C TYR A 215 3.21 -11.09 -9.96
N GLU A 216 4.52 -10.91 -10.14
CA GLU A 216 5.55 -11.83 -9.66
C GLU A 216 6.57 -11.05 -8.85
N TYR A 217 7.16 -11.68 -7.83
CA TYR A 217 8.07 -11.02 -6.91
C TYR A 217 9.32 -11.84 -6.66
N THR A 218 10.43 -11.15 -6.42
CA THR A 218 11.64 -11.69 -5.78
C THR A 218 11.78 -11.06 -4.41
N TYR A 219 12.25 -11.80 -3.40
CA TYR A 219 12.24 -11.35 -2.01
C TYR A 219 13.61 -11.39 -1.36
N THR A 220 13.76 -10.57 -0.33
CA THR A 220 14.83 -10.67 0.68
C THR A 220 14.61 -11.88 1.60
N THR A 221 15.58 -12.13 2.47
CA THR A 221 15.46 -13.09 3.58
C THR A 221 14.43 -12.68 4.65
N ASP A 222 14.05 -11.40 4.68
CA ASP A 222 13.05 -10.84 5.59
C ASP A 222 11.64 -10.81 4.96
N ASP A 223 11.43 -11.55 3.87
CA ASP A 223 10.17 -11.67 3.12
C ASP A 223 9.66 -10.37 2.48
N PHE A 224 10.49 -9.32 2.38
CA PHE A 224 10.16 -8.09 1.65
C PHE A 224 10.55 -8.19 0.16
N PRO A 225 9.71 -7.76 -0.80
CA PRO A 225 10.02 -7.85 -2.22
C PRO A 225 11.15 -6.91 -2.67
N THR A 226 12.21 -7.42 -3.29
CA THR A 226 13.28 -6.62 -3.92
C THR A 226 13.02 -6.31 -5.38
N GLU A 227 12.18 -7.11 -6.04
CA GLU A 227 11.79 -6.94 -7.43
C GLU A 227 10.31 -7.28 -7.59
N ILE A 228 9.62 -6.54 -8.45
CA ILE A 228 8.24 -6.79 -8.87
C ILE A 228 8.22 -6.86 -10.39
N LYS A 229 7.56 -7.87 -10.93
CA LYS A 229 7.20 -7.95 -12.34
C LYS A 229 5.69 -7.87 -12.46
N ILE A 230 5.21 -6.93 -13.26
CA ILE A 230 3.78 -6.65 -13.41
C ILE A 230 3.42 -6.87 -14.88
N ARG A 231 2.47 -7.77 -15.13
CA ARG A 231 1.94 -8.04 -16.45
C ARG A 231 0.53 -7.47 -16.56
N GLN A 232 0.34 -6.50 -17.45
CA GLN A 232 -0.96 -5.86 -17.71
C GLN A 232 -1.12 -5.60 -19.20
N LYS A 233 -2.26 -5.99 -19.78
CA LYS A 233 -2.56 -5.78 -21.22
C LYS A 233 -1.46 -6.35 -22.14
N GLY A 234 -0.83 -7.46 -21.74
CA GLY A 234 0.28 -8.09 -22.46
C GLY A 234 1.66 -7.43 -22.29
N LEU A 235 1.74 -6.26 -21.65
CA LEU A 235 2.99 -5.58 -21.35
C LEU A 235 3.55 -6.06 -20.02
N LEU A 236 4.88 -6.27 -19.98
CA LEU A 236 5.62 -6.62 -18.77
C LEU A 236 6.43 -5.40 -18.32
N GLN A 237 6.28 -5.02 -17.06
CA GLN A 237 7.10 -3.99 -16.43
C GLN A 237 7.79 -4.56 -15.20
N THR A 238 9.08 -4.26 -15.05
CA THR A 238 9.89 -4.74 -13.92
C THR A 238 10.40 -3.57 -13.10
N TYR A 239 10.13 -3.61 -11.79
CA TYR A 239 10.55 -2.62 -10.82
C TYR A 239 11.50 -3.27 -9.82
N LYS A 240 12.64 -2.64 -9.57
CA LYS A 240 13.47 -2.93 -8.39
C LYS A 240 13.03 -2.03 -7.25
N VAL A 241 12.99 -2.59 -6.03
CA VAL A 241 12.52 -1.89 -4.83
C VAL A 241 13.64 -1.85 -3.81
N THR A 242 13.82 -0.69 -3.19
CA THR A 242 14.73 -0.50 -2.06
C THR A 242 13.97 0.01 -0.85
N TYR A 243 14.50 -0.27 0.35
CA TYR A 243 13.81 -0.03 1.60
C TYR A 243 14.70 0.67 2.62
N THR A 244 14.04 1.30 3.60
CA THR A 244 14.64 1.67 4.88
C THR A 244 13.92 0.94 6.02
N GLU A 245 14.64 0.68 7.11
CA GLU A 245 14.04 0.15 8.34
C GLU A 245 13.28 1.28 9.07
N LEU A 246 12.04 0.98 9.48
CA LEU A 246 11.26 1.84 10.36
C LEU A 246 11.70 1.57 11.80
N LYS A 247 12.37 2.56 12.39
CA LYS A 247 12.87 2.52 13.77
C LYS A 247 11.77 2.80 14.79
#